data_AF-A0A059F3N1-F1
#
_entry.id   AF-A0A059F3N1-F1
#
_cell.length_a   1.000
_cell.length_b   1.000
_cell.length_c   1.000
_cell.angle_alpha   90.00
_cell.angle_beta   90.00
_cell.angle_gamma   90.00
#
_symmetry.space_group_name_H-M   'P 1'
#
loop_
_entity.id
_entity.type
_entity.pdbx_description
1 polymer ?
#
loop_
_entity_poly.entity_id
_entity_poly.type
_entity_poly.pdbx_seq_one_letter_code
_entity_poly.pdbx_strand_id
1 'polypeptide(L)'
;MLSVEGNNEGIICFLVETFCCKNFNIIFKIIPEFILVSELKVMSIQLSQKKKLAALRICQLILCKFEVFIYEYLSDKQIKEVDLVNLQSNEAYNETVAIIGLLLNELLILMKSSYLHELEILNFIYFIRAKYHEYYIKLVDLQFVYNIHLQVEKNSSGDNSYEANAVQIFLTDNFKQSLFYEIYQDIKNRENSCVDNEN
;
A
#
# COMPACT_ATOMS: atom_id res chain seq x y z
N MET A 1 29.71 17.67 -26.57
CA MET A 1 28.50 17.91 -25.74
C MET A 1 27.50 16.83 -26.11
N LEU A 2 27.54 15.71 -25.39
CA LEU A 2 26.62 14.59 -25.60
C LEU A 2 25.44 14.80 -24.66
N SER A 3 24.24 14.95 -25.23
CA SER A 3 22.99 15.01 -24.49
C SER A 3 22.76 13.66 -23.80
N VAL A 4 22.88 13.65 -22.48
CA VAL A 4 22.43 12.54 -21.64
C VAL A 4 20.90 12.61 -21.58
N GLU A 5 20.24 12.21 -22.66
CA GLU A 5 18.88 11.69 -22.54
C GLU A 5 19.00 10.29 -21.92
N GLY A 6 19.19 10.26 -20.60
CA GLY A 6 19.18 9.04 -19.83
C GLY A 6 17.85 8.33 -20.02
N ASN A 7 17.91 7.05 -20.34
CA ASN A 7 16.75 6.18 -20.58
C ASN A 7 15.94 5.99 -19.28
N ASN A 8 15.19 7.02 -18.88
CA ASN A 8 14.41 7.09 -17.65
C ASN A 8 13.32 6.01 -17.59
N GLU A 9 12.84 5.56 -18.75
CA GLU A 9 11.91 4.44 -18.87
C GLU A 9 12.55 3.13 -18.38
N GLY A 10 13.82 2.91 -18.71
CA GLY A 10 14.58 1.76 -18.22
C GLY A 10 14.68 1.69 -16.70
N ILE A 11 14.80 2.84 -16.03
CA ILE A 11 14.92 2.90 -14.56
C ILE A 11 13.60 2.55 -13.87
N ILE A 12 12.48 3.04 -14.39
CA ILE A 12 11.15 2.74 -13.82
C ILE A 12 10.80 1.27 -14.06
N CYS A 13 11.13 0.74 -15.24
CA CYS A 13 10.99 -0.69 -15.51
C CYS A 13 11.80 -1.54 -14.53
N PHE A 14 13.07 -1.18 -14.29
CA PHE A 14 13.93 -1.86 -13.33
C PHE A 14 13.35 -1.82 -11.89
N LEU A 15 12.77 -0.70 -11.46
CA LEU A 15 12.13 -0.61 -10.15
C LEU A 15 10.92 -1.53 -10.02
N VAL A 16 10.03 -1.54 -11.02
CA VAL A 16 8.86 -2.42 -11.02
C VAL A 16 9.30 -3.88 -11.04
N GLU A 17 10.33 -4.22 -11.82
CA GLU A 17 10.92 -5.56 -11.82
C GLU A 17 11.52 -5.92 -10.45
N THR A 18 12.17 -4.98 -9.77
CA THR A 18 12.72 -5.19 -8.42
C THR A 18 11.60 -5.54 -7.44
N PHE A 19 10.48 -4.82 -7.46
CA PHE A 19 9.33 -5.17 -6.62
C PHE A 19 8.76 -6.54 -6.95
N CYS A 20 8.65 -6.89 -8.23
CA CYS A 20 8.13 -8.18 -8.66
C CYS A 20 9.09 -9.36 -8.43
N CYS A 21 10.32 -9.12 -7.97
CA CYS A 21 11.26 -10.18 -7.64
C CYS A 21 10.78 -10.99 -6.43
N LYS A 22 11.18 -12.27 -6.37
CA LYS A 22 10.78 -13.23 -5.31
C LYS A 22 10.97 -12.69 -3.88
N ASN A 23 12.01 -11.88 -3.67
CA ASN A 23 12.35 -11.33 -2.36
C ASN A 23 11.36 -10.27 -1.86
N PHE A 24 10.68 -9.58 -2.79
CA PHE A 24 9.75 -8.50 -2.48
C PHE A 24 8.29 -8.86 -2.78
N ASN A 25 8.05 -10.04 -3.36
CA ASN A 25 6.70 -10.53 -3.64
C ASN A 25 5.81 -10.59 -2.37
N ILE A 26 6.41 -10.76 -1.19
CA ILE A 26 5.69 -10.71 0.08
C ILE A 26 5.07 -9.32 0.36
N ILE A 27 5.63 -8.22 -0.17
CA ILE A 27 5.02 -6.88 -0.05
C ILE A 27 3.63 -6.88 -0.68
N PHE A 28 3.45 -7.52 -1.84
CA PHE A 28 2.14 -7.61 -2.51
C PHE A 28 1.11 -8.42 -1.71
N LYS A 29 1.56 -9.30 -0.81
CA LYS A 29 0.69 -10.06 0.10
C LYS A 29 0.33 -9.26 1.36
N ILE A 30 1.26 -8.42 1.79
CA ILE A 30 1.13 -7.60 2.99
C ILE A 30 0.33 -6.31 2.73
N ILE A 31 0.44 -5.77 1.51
CA ILE A 31 -0.20 -4.53 1.04
C ILE A 31 -0.74 -4.81 -0.37
N PRO A 32 -1.95 -5.34 -0.51
CA PRO A 32 -2.56 -5.65 -1.80
C PRO A 32 -2.63 -4.43 -2.72
N GLU A 33 -2.77 -3.23 -2.16
CA GLU A 33 -2.80 -1.97 -2.91
C GLU A 33 -1.46 -1.71 -3.62
N PHE A 34 -0.38 -2.36 -3.17
CA PHE A 34 0.92 -2.31 -3.81
C PHE A 34 0.90 -2.89 -5.23
N ILE A 35 -0.15 -3.63 -5.60
CA ILE A 35 -0.41 -4.01 -6.99
C ILE A 35 -0.46 -2.82 -7.94
N LEU A 36 -0.85 -1.64 -7.46
CA LEU A 36 -0.88 -0.40 -8.23
C LEU A 36 0.52 0.07 -8.65
N VAL A 37 1.59 -0.47 -8.04
CA VAL A 37 2.96 -0.26 -8.49
C VAL A 37 3.20 -0.82 -9.90
N SER A 38 2.45 -1.86 -10.29
CA SER A 38 2.49 -2.37 -11.67
C SER A 38 2.02 -1.33 -12.69
N GLU A 39 1.11 -0.44 -12.30
CA GLU A 39 0.61 0.65 -13.14
C GLU A 39 1.64 1.77 -13.35
N LEU A 40 2.71 1.83 -12.54
CA LEU A 40 3.76 2.86 -12.66
C LEU A 40 4.41 2.88 -14.03
N LYS A 41 4.55 1.73 -14.70
CA LYS A 41 5.09 1.68 -16.06
C LYS A 41 4.25 2.56 -17.00
N VAL A 42 2.93 2.42 -16.96
CA VAL A 42 1.99 3.17 -17.80
C VAL A 42 1.87 4.62 -17.34
N MET A 43 1.69 4.84 -16.03
CA MET A 43 1.48 6.17 -15.46
C MET A 43 2.71 7.07 -15.58
N SER A 44 3.91 6.48 -15.55
CA SER A 44 5.16 7.25 -15.61
C SER A 44 5.42 7.91 -16.96
N ILE A 45 4.85 7.40 -18.06
CA ILE A 45 5.05 7.95 -19.41
C ILE A 45 4.69 9.44 -19.45
N GLN A 46 3.61 9.81 -18.76
CA GLN A 46 3.05 11.16 -18.77
C GLN A 46 3.63 12.09 -17.67
N LEU A 47 4.52 11.58 -16.82
CA LEU A 47 5.10 12.38 -15.74
C LEU A 47 6.25 13.26 -16.21
N SER A 48 6.33 14.47 -15.64
CA SER A 48 7.53 15.29 -15.75
C SER A 48 8.72 14.60 -15.08
N GLN A 49 9.94 14.92 -15.52
CA GLN A 49 11.18 14.33 -14.97
C GLN A 49 11.30 14.51 -13.45
N LYS A 50 10.89 15.68 -12.93
CA LYS A 50 10.87 15.93 -11.48
C LYS A 50 9.94 14.96 -10.74
N LYS A 51 8.77 14.66 -11.30
CA LYS A 51 7.81 13.71 -10.72
C LYS A 51 8.32 12.27 -10.81
N LYS A 52 8.95 11.90 -11.93
CA LYS A 52 9.60 10.58 -12.08
C LYS A 52 10.67 10.37 -11.00
N LEU A 53 11.50 11.36 -10.75
CA LEU A 53 12.52 11.30 -9.70
C LEU A 53 11.91 11.20 -8.29
N ALA A 54 10.83 11.94 -8.02
CA ALA A 54 10.12 11.85 -6.75
C ALA A 54 9.52 10.45 -6.53
N ALA A 55 8.85 9.91 -7.56
CA ALA A 55 8.31 8.55 -7.54
C ALA A 55 9.40 7.50 -7.28
N LEU A 56 10.54 7.62 -7.96
CA LEU A 56 11.69 6.74 -7.75
C LEU A 56 12.19 6.76 -6.30
N ARG A 57 12.32 7.94 -5.70
CA ARG A 57 12.73 8.09 -4.30
C ARG A 57 11.73 7.43 -3.35
N ILE A 58 10.43 7.58 -3.61
CA ILE A 58 9.39 6.95 -2.79
C ILE A 58 9.49 5.43 -2.91
N CYS A 59 9.64 4.88 -4.11
CA CYS A 59 9.86 3.45 -4.31
C CYS A 59 11.10 2.94 -3.54
N GLN A 60 12.21 3.69 -3.58
CA GLN A 60 13.41 3.35 -2.81
C GLN A 60 13.15 3.35 -1.30
N LEU A 61 12.43 4.34 -0.78
CA LEU A 61 12.07 4.39 0.65
C LEU A 61 11.22 3.19 1.06
N ILE A 62 10.29 2.75 0.20
CA ILE A 62 9.48 1.56 0.45
C ILE A 62 10.36 0.31 0.54
N LEU A 63 11.25 0.10 -0.44
CA LEU A 63 12.18 -1.03 -0.44
C LEU A 63 13.06 -1.00 0.80
N CYS A 64 13.71 0.12 1.10
CA CYS A 64 14.59 0.25 2.27
C CYS A 64 13.84 -0.03 3.58
N LYS A 65 12.64 0.54 3.75
CA LYS A 65 11.86 0.33 4.97
C LYS A 65 11.48 -1.14 5.15
N PHE A 66 11.11 -1.80 4.06
CA PHE A 66 10.79 -3.21 4.06
C PHE A 66 12.01 -4.11 4.34
N GLU A 67 13.16 -3.84 3.70
CA GLU A 67 14.39 -4.58 3.91
C GLU A 67 14.88 -4.50 5.37
N VAL A 68 14.84 -3.31 5.96
CA VAL A 68 15.18 -3.12 7.39
C VAL A 68 14.30 -3.98 8.26
N PHE A 69 12.98 -3.95 8.04
CA PHE A 69 12.05 -4.77 8.81
C PHE A 69 12.35 -6.28 8.68
N ILE A 70 12.55 -6.77 7.46
CA ILE A 70 12.83 -8.20 7.23
C ILE A 70 14.15 -8.61 7.87
N TYR A 71 15.18 -7.78 7.74
CA TYR A 71 16.47 -8.03 8.36
C TYR A 71 16.35 -8.15 9.88
N GLU A 72 15.68 -7.19 10.52
CA GLU A 72 15.44 -7.20 11.96
C GLU A 72 14.60 -8.41 12.39
N TYR A 73 13.48 -8.66 11.69
CA TYR A 73 12.58 -9.76 12.01
C TYR A 73 13.23 -11.14 11.91
N LEU A 74 14.06 -11.37 10.89
CA LEU A 74 14.77 -12.63 10.69
C LEU A 74 15.96 -12.79 11.63
N SER A 75 16.69 -11.70 11.91
CA SER A 75 17.86 -11.72 12.79
C SER A 75 17.46 -11.99 14.24
N ASP A 76 16.38 -11.37 14.72
CA ASP A 76 15.93 -11.52 16.11
C ASP A 76 15.33 -12.90 16.41
N LYS A 77 14.76 -13.58 15.40
CA LYS A 77 13.98 -14.80 15.64
C LYS A 77 14.62 -16.11 15.17
N GLN A 78 15.77 -16.10 14.48
CA GLN A 78 16.37 -17.30 13.85
C GLN A 78 15.38 -18.11 13.00
N ILE A 79 14.37 -17.44 12.43
CA ILE A 79 13.28 -18.09 11.71
C ILE A 79 13.72 -18.36 10.27
N LYS A 80 13.49 -19.59 9.80
CA LYS A 80 13.82 -20.01 8.42
C LYS A 80 12.75 -19.64 7.39
N GLU A 81 11.52 -19.35 7.82
CA GLU A 81 10.41 -19.08 6.92
C GLU A 81 9.36 -18.14 7.55
N VAL A 82 8.88 -17.17 6.78
CA VAL A 82 8.01 -16.09 7.26
C VAL A 82 6.55 -16.56 7.26
N ASP A 83 5.97 -16.75 8.44
CA ASP A 83 4.53 -16.99 8.61
C ASP A 83 3.77 -15.66 8.74
N LEU A 84 2.86 -15.40 7.80
CA LEU A 84 2.04 -14.17 7.73
C LEU A 84 1.15 -13.97 8.95
N VAL A 85 0.65 -15.05 9.57
CA VAL A 85 -0.18 -14.96 10.78
C VAL A 85 0.64 -14.41 11.94
N ASN A 86 1.86 -14.92 12.09
CA ASN A 86 2.79 -14.46 13.13
C ASN A 86 3.30 -13.03 12.86
N LEU A 87 3.48 -12.65 11.60
CA LEU A 87 3.84 -11.27 11.24
C LEU A 87 2.77 -10.27 11.69
N GLN A 88 1.48 -10.58 11.53
CA GLN A 88 0.41 -9.62 11.80
C GLN A 88 0.22 -9.31 13.29
N SER A 89 0.63 -10.23 14.16
CA SER A 89 0.73 -9.99 15.60
C SER A 89 1.97 -9.19 16.01
N ASN A 90 2.90 -8.92 15.08
CA ASN A 90 4.11 -8.17 15.36
C ASN A 90 3.87 -6.66 15.18
N GLU A 91 4.20 -5.88 16.21
CA GLU A 91 4.02 -4.42 16.21
C GLU A 91 4.89 -3.73 15.16
N ALA A 92 6.17 -4.10 15.05
CA ALA A 92 7.10 -3.53 14.06
C ALA A 92 6.66 -3.82 12.62
N TYR A 93 6.06 -4.99 12.38
CA TYR A 93 5.42 -5.30 11.12
C TYR A 93 4.25 -4.35 10.85
N ASN A 94 3.31 -4.21 11.79
CA ASN A 94 2.13 -3.35 11.60
C ASN A 94 2.53 -1.89 11.34
N GLU A 95 3.53 -1.39 12.05
CA GLU A 95 4.09 -0.06 11.81
C GLU A 95 4.77 0.05 10.44
N THR A 96 5.51 -0.98 10.02
CA THR A 96 6.12 -1.03 8.69
C THR A 96 5.05 -0.96 7.59
N VAL A 97 3.95 -1.71 7.73
CA VAL A 97 2.83 -1.65 6.79
C VAL A 97 2.21 -0.26 6.73
N ALA A 98 1.94 0.36 7.89
CA ALA A 98 1.38 1.70 7.94
C ALA A 98 2.29 2.73 7.24
N ILE A 99 3.61 2.67 7.46
CA ILE A 99 4.57 3.56 6.81
C ILE A 99 4.61 3.34 5.30
N ILE A 100 4.67 2.09 4.83
CA ILE A 100 4.68 1.79 3.40
C ILE A 100 3.36 2.23 2.74
N GLY A 101 2.22 2.05 3.41
CA GLY A 101 0.92 2.52 2.92
C GLY A 101 0.88 4.04 2.70
N LEU A 102 1.45 4.82 3.63
CA LEU A 102 1.60 6.26 3.46
C LEU A 102 2.50 6.63 2.28
N LEU A 103 3.63 5.94 2.12
CA LEU A 103 4.53 6.14 0.98
C LEU A 103 3.84 5.79 -0.35
N LEU A 104 3.06 4.71 -0.39
CA LEU A 104 2.26 4.34 -1.55
C LEU A 104 1.23 5.43 -1.88
N ASN A 105 0.62 6.06 -0.88
CA ASN A 105 -0.31 7.16 -1.09
C ASN A 105 0.36 8.38 -1.75
N GLU A 106 1.53 8.78 -1.26
CA GLU A 106 2.32 9.84 -1.90
C GLU A 106 2.67 9.49 -3.36
N LEU A 107 3.00 8.23 -3.61
CA LEU A 107 3.26 7.74 -4.96
C LEU A 107 2.01 7.90 -5.86
N LEU A 108 0.85 7.46 -5.40
CA LEU A 108 -0.39 7.56 -6.18
C LEU A 108 -0.86 9.01 -6.39
N ILE A 109 -0.64 9.90 -5.42
CA ILE A 109 -0.93 11.34 -5.56
C ILE A 109 -0.10 11.92 -6.69
N LEU A 110 1.21 11.60 -6.75
CA LEU A 110 2.07 12.05 -7.83
C LEU A 110 1.58 11.59 -9.20
N MET A 111 1.03 10.37 -9.24
CA MET A 111 0.51 9.71 -10.43
C MET A 111 -0.92 10.12 -10.81
N LYS A 112 -1.62 10.88 -9.95
CA LYS A 112 -3.05 11.23 -10.10
C LYS A 112 -3.95 10.00 -10.24
N SER A 113 -3.71 8.97 -9.42
CA SER A 113 -4.56 7.78 -9.39
C SER A 113 -6.00 8.11 -8.98
N SER A 114 -6.97 7.35 -9.49
CA SER A 114 -8.37 7.42 -9.05
C SER A 114 -8.62 6.74 -7.70
N TYR A 115 -7.67 5.94 -7.20
CA TYR A 115 -7.82 5.11 -6.00
C TYR A 115 -7.39 5.79 -4.68
N LEU A 116 -7.24 7.11 -4.71
CA LEU A 116 -6.72 7.87 -3.56
C LEU A 116 -7.66 7.79 -2.34
N HIS A 117 -8.98 7.82 -2.57
CA HIS A 117 -9.94 7.82 -1.49
C HIS A 117 -9.91 6.52 -0.68
N GLU A 118 -9.84 5.40 -1.38
CA GLU A 118 -9.84 4.10 -0.73
C GLU A 118 -8.51 3.81 -0.04
N LEU A 119 -7.40 4.23 -0.64
CA LEU A 119 -6.09 4.10 -0.02
C LEU A 119 -5.98 4.95 1.26
N GLU A 120 -6.60 6.12 1.28
CA GLU A 120 -6.67 6.97 2.47
C GLU A 120 -7.36 6.25 3.64
N ILE A 121 -8.49 5.59 3.37
CA ILE A 121 -9.22 4.79 4.37
C ILE A 121 -8.37 3.60 4.83
N LEU A 122 -7.75 2.89 3.90
CA LEU A 122 -6.90 1.73 4.21
C LEU A 122 -5.70 2.13 5.06
N ASN A 123 -5.05 3.25 4.73
CA ASN A 123 -3.96 3.80 5.53
C ASN A 123 -4.39 4.17 6.94
N PHE A 124 -5.60 4.71 7.10
CA PHE A 124 -6.15 4.98 8.42
C PHE A 124 -6.37 3.67 9.21
N ILE A 125 -6.84 2.61 8.56
CA ILE A 125 -6.99 1.29 9.18
C ILE A 125 -5.62 0.70 9.55
N TYR A 126 -4.60 0.82 8.70
CA TYR A 126 -3.23 0.40 9.01
C TYR A 126 -2.66 1.16 10.19
N PHE A 127 -2.94 2.47 10.30
CA PHE A 127 -2.54 3.28 11.44
C PHE A 127 -3.21 2.80 12.74
N ILE A 128 -4.52 2.56 12.72
CA ILE A 128 -5.25 1.99 13.87
C ILE A 128 -4.65 0.63 14.25
N ARG A 129 -4.37 -0.24 13.27
CA ARG A 129 -3.76 -1.54 13.51
C ARG A 129 -2.37 -1.43 14.15
N ALA A 130 -1.57 -0.44 13.75
CA ALA A 130 -0.22 -0.23 14.22
C ALA A 130 -0.15 0.42 15.62
N LYS A 131 -1.00 1.40 15.91
CA LYS A 131 -0.92 2.19 17.16
C LYS A 131 -1.99 1.86 18.19
N TYR A 132 -3.07 1.21 17.76
CA TYR A 132 -4.24 0.90 18.58
C TYR A 132 -4.70 -0.55 18.37
N HIS A 133 -3.74 -1.49 18.36
CA HIS A 133 -3.99 -2.89 18.02
C HIS A 133 -5.11 -3.56 18.83
N GLU A 134 -5.20 -3.27 20.13
CA GLU A 134 -6.28 -3.78 20.98
C GLU A 134 -7.68 -3.35 20.54
N TYR A 135 -7.80 -2.13 19.99
CA TYR A 135 -9.05 -1.63 19.43
C TYR A 135 -9.33 -2.27 18.07
N TYR A 136 -8.30 -2.41 17.24
CA TYR A 136 -8.40 -3.11 15.95
C TYR A 136 -8.95 -4.54 16.10
N ILE A 137 -8.48 -5.30 17.10
CA ILE A 137 -8.99 -6.67 17.36
C ILE A 137 -10.46 -6.68 17.83
N LYS A 138 -10.97 -5.59 18.39
CA LYS A 138 -12.36 -5.50 18.85
C LYS A 138 -13.33 -5.05 17.76
N LEU A 139 -12.83 -4.38 16.73
CA LEU A 139 -13.63 -3.82 15.63
C LEU A 139 -13.67 -4.78 14.46
N VAL A 140 -14.72 -5.61 14.41
CA VAL A 140 -14.93 -6.64 13.35
C VAL A 140 -14.91 -6.01 11.95
N ASP A 141 -15.47 -4.81 11.81
CA ASP A 141 -15.54 -4.07 10.54
C ASP A 141 -14.13 -3.79 9.96
N LEU A 142 -13.16 -3.49 10.82
CA LEU A 142 -11.77 -3.24 10.41
C LEU A 142 -11.03 -4.52 10.03
N GLN A 143 -11.48 -5.67 10.54
CA GLN A 143 -10.92 -6.97 10.21
C GLN A 143 -11.39 -7.49 8.84
N PHE A 144 -12.41 -6.89 8.22
CA PHE A 144 -12.77 -7.24 6.85
C PHE A 144 -11.67 -6.89 5.85
N VAL A 145 -10.88 -5.84 6.11
CA VAL A 145 -9.69 -5.51 5.30
C VAL A 145 -8.69 -6.68 5.32
N TYR A 146 -8.52 -7.31 6.48
CA TYR A 146 -7.70 -8.51 6.62
C TYR A 146 -8.26 -9.71 5.84
N ASN A 147 -9.58 -9.90 5.82
CA ASN A 147 -10.20 -10.97 5.04
C ASN A 147 -10.02 -10.78 3.52
N ILE A 148 -10.00 -9.53 3.03
CA ILE A 148 -9.67 -9.23 1.62
C ILE A 148 -8.26 -9.71 1.30
N HIS A 149 -7.27 -9.45 2.18
CA HIS A 149 -5.89 -9.92 1.98
C HIS A 149 -5.82 -11.46 1.86
N LEU A 150 -6.52 -12.19 2.74
CA LEU A 150 -6.56 -13.65 2.71
C LEU A 150 -7.26 -14.23 1.47
N GLN A 151 -8.28 -13.56 0.94
CA GLN A 151 -8.97 -14.01 -0.28
C GLN A 151 -8.13 -13.80 -1.53
N VAL A 152 -7.37 -12.70 -1.61
CA VAL A 152 -6.40 -12.47 -2.69
C VAL A 152 -5.33 -13.56 -2.70
N GLU A 153 -4.84 -14.01 -1.54
CA GLU A 153 -3.87 -15.12 -1.45
C GLU A 153 -4.45 -16.48 -1.92
N LYS A 154 -5.72 -16.78 -1.61
CA LYS A 154 -6.35 -18.01 -2.10
C LYS A 154 -6.52 -18.01 -3.62
N ASN A 155 -6.89 -16.86 -4.19
CA ASN A 155 -7.18 -16.72 -5.62
C ASN A 155 -5.92 -16.55 -6.49
N SER A 156 -4.78 -16.14 -5.91
CA SER A 156 -3.49 -15.97 -6.61
C SER A 156 -2.67 -17.26 -6.76
N SER A 157 -3.22 -18.41 -6.32
CA SER A 157 -2.60 -19.73 -6.50
C SER A 157 -2.72 -20.30 -7.93
N GLY A 158 -3.35 -19.57 -8.86
CA GLY A 158 -3.39 -19.87 -10.29
C GLY A 158 -3.02 -18.65 -11.14
N ASP A 159 -2.13 -18.88 -12.11
CA ASP A 159 -1.66 -18.01 -13.21
C ASP A 159 -2.11 -16.54 -13.24
N ASN A 160 -1.13 -15.63 -13.18
CA ASN A 160 -1.12 -14.26 -13.74
C ASN A 160 -2.40 -13.40 -13.62
N SER A 161 -3.22 -13.60 -12.60
CA SER A 161 -4.50 -12.90 -12.42
C SER A 161 -4.43 -11.63 -11.55
N TYR A 162 -3.21 -11.14 -11.27
CA TYR A 162 -2.98 -9.90 -10.52
C TYR A 162 -3.80 -8.73 -11.10
N GLU A 163 -3.93 -8.63 -12.42
CA GLU A 163 -4.69 -7.57 -13.09
C GLU A 163 -6.21 -7.66 -12.90
N ALA A 164 -6.78 -8.86 -12.72
CA ALA A 164 -8.23 -9.05 -12.61
C ALA A 164 -8.76 -8.86 -11.18
N ASN A 165 -7.92 -9.11 -10.17
CA ASN A 165 -8.30 -9.00 -8.75
C ASN A 165 -8.00 -7.62 -8.13
N ALA A 166 -7.15 -6.80 -8.75
CA ALA A 166 -6.79 -5.46 -8.26
C ALA A 166 -8.00 -4.51 -8.11
N VAL A 167 -9.04 -4.73 -8.91
CA VAL A 167 -10.19 -3.81 -9.06
C VAL A 167 -11.32 -4.07 -8.04
N GLN A 168 -11.36 -5.24 -7.39
CA GLN A 168 -12.38 -5.56 -6.36
C GLN A 168 -11.93 -5.27 -4.92
N ILE A 169 -10.71 -4.74 -4.73
CA ILE A 169 -10.12 -4.44 -3.41
C ILE A 169 -10.83 -3.28 -2.68
N PHE A 170 -11.61 -2.50 -3.41
CA PHE A 170 -12.12 -1.22 -2.93
C PHE A 170 -13.43 -1.35 -2.16
N LEU A 171 -13.28 -1.58 -0.86
CA LEU A 171 -14.30 -1.44 0.19
C LEU A 171 -15.60 -2.15 -0.20
N THR A 172 -15.68 -3.45 0.14
CA THR A 172 -16.91 -4.24 -0.05
C THR A 172 -18.15 -3.46 0.38
N ASP A 173 -19.29 -3.70 -0.27
CA ASP A 173 -20.55 -3.02 0.10
C ASP A 173 -20.86 -3.17 1.59
N ASN A 174 -20.48 -4.29 2.20
CA ASN A 174 -20.57 -4.52 3.63
C ASN A 174 -19.71 -3.54 4.45
N PHE A 175 -18.47 -3.26 4.03
CA PHE A 175 -17.62 -2.27 4.70
C PHE A 175 -18.18 -0.85 4.53
N LYS A 176 -18.73 -0.51 3.36
CA LYS A 176 -19.36 0.81 3.12
C LYS A 176 -20.64 1.02 3.96
N GLN A 177 -21.26 -0.06 4.42
CA GLN A 177 -22.40 -0.04 5.35
C GLN A 177 -21.97 -0.10 6.82
N SER A 178 -20.66 -0.16 7.11
CA SER A 178 -20.17 -0.23 8.48
C SER A 178 -20.29 1.13 9.18
N LEU A 179 -20.52 1.10 10.49
CA LEU A 179 -20.54 2.30 11.33
C LEU A 179 -19.20 3.05 11.26
N PHE A 180 -18.10 2.33 11.11
CA PHE A 180 -16.78 2.94 10.94
C PHE A 180 -16.72 3.81 9.68
N TYR A 181 -17.18 3.30 8.54
CA TYR A 181 -17.17 4.04 7.29
C TYR A 181 -18.08 5.28 7.37
N GLU A 182 -19.26 5.14 7.99
CA GLU A 182 -20.17 6.28 8.24
C GLU A 182 -19.48 7.37 9.07
N ILE A 183 -18.87 7.02 10.20
CA ILE A 183 -18.16 7.97 11.07
C ILE A 183 -16.99 8.63 10.33
N TYR A 184 -16.23 7.86 9.55
CA TYR A 184 -15.12 8.40 8.77
C TYR A 184 -15.61 9.44 7.76
N GLN A 185 -16.70 9.15 7.03
CA GLN A 185 -17.28 10.11 6.08
C GLN A 185 -17.82 11.36 6.78
N ASP A 186 -18.44 11.21 7.95
CA ASP A 186 -18.92 12.35 8.73
C ASP A 186 -17.78 13.29 9.15
N ILE A 187 -16.64 12.74 9.59
CA ILE A 187 -15.46 13.53 9.95
C ILE A 187 -14.93 14.27 8.72
N LYS A 188 -14.77 13.56 7.59
CA LYS A 188 -14.26 14.13 6.34
C LYS A 188 -15.15 15.24 5.78
N ASN A 189 -16.47 15.05 5.84
CA ASN A 189 -17.44 16.04 5.38
C ASN A 189 -17.41 17.32 6.25
N ARG A 190 -17.17 17.19 7.56
CA ARG A 190 -17.01 18.35 8.45
C ARG A 190 -15.77 19.16 8.14
N GLU A 191 -14.64 18.50 7.87
CA GLU A 191 -13.41 19.20 7.45
C GLU A 191 -13.63 20.04 6.18
N ASN A 192 -14.26 19.46 5.15
CA ASN A 192 -14.55 20.19 3.91
C ASN A 192 -15.48 21.40 4.14
N SER A 193 -16.49 21.26 5.00
CA SER A 193 -17.41 22.36 5.32
C SER A 193 -16.77 23.52 6.09
N CYS A 194 -15.65 23.29 6.79
CA CYS A 194 -14.92 24.35 7.47
C CYS A 194 -14.03 25.15 6.50
N VAL A 195 -13.48 24.49 5.48
CA VAL A 195 -12.60 25.11 4.46
C VAL A 195 -13.40 26.02 3.52
N ASP A 196 -14.65 25.66 3.21
CA ASP A 196 -15.52 26.45 2.32
C ASP A 196 -16.09 27.72 2.99
N ASN A 197 -16.02 27.83 4.32
CA ASN A 197 -16.49 29.01 5.07
C ASN A 197 -15.39 30.06 5.31
N GLU A 198 -14.17 29.84 4.79
CA GLU A 198 -13.03 30.77 4.91
C GLU A 198 -12.62 31.44 3.58
N ASN A 199 -13.39 31.26 2.50
CA ASN A 199 -13.24 31.98 1.23
C ASN A 199 -14.35 33.03 1.03
#